data_AF-A0A1S3G3V7-F1
#
_entry.id   AF-A0A1S3G3V7-F1
#
_cell.length_a   1.000
_cell.length_b   1.000
_cell.length_c   1.000
_cell.angle_alpha   90.00
_cell.angle_beta   90.00
_cell.angle_gamma   90.00
#
_symmetry.space_group_name_H-M   'P 1'
#
loop_
_entity.id
_entity.type
_entity.pdbx_description
1 polymer ?
#
loop_
_entity_poly.entity_id
_entity_poly.type
_entity_poly.pdbx_seq_one_letter_code
_entity_poly.pdbx_strand_id
1 'polypeptide(L)'
;MVLLKLTEKRRQVILRTFSREEWAAVKLQSWVRMWSVCQRYRRLLQAVRIIQAYWRSHVYASGGVIKGHYRISDNHLQLKLEILLGSGSCMLSECIPLPIKQ
;
A
#
# COMPACT_ATOMS: atom_id res chain seq x y z
N MET A 1 -1.96 -56.95 43.03
CA MET A 1 -2.56 -55.58 42.90
C MET A 1 -1.53 -54.45 42.77
N VAL A 2 -0.37 -54.50 43.44
CA VAL A 2 0.66 -53.43 43.41
C VAL A 2 1.32 -53.24 42.03
N LEU A 3 1.64 -54.34 41.33
CA LEU A 3 2.23 -54.32 39.98
C LEU A 3 1.35 -53.59 38.94
N LEU A 4 0.04 -53.84 38.94
CA LEU A 4 -0.93 -53.16 38.07
C LEU A 4 -1.00 -51.65 38.33
N LYS A 5 -0.90 -51.23 39.60
CA LYS A 5 -0.86 -49.79 39.94
C LYS A 5 0.43 -49.13 39.47
N LEU A 6 1.56 -49.84 39.46
CA LEU A 6 2.84 -49.31 38.98
C LEU A 6 2.87 -49.18 37.45
N THR A 7 2.34 -50.16 36.71
CA THR A 7 2.24 -50.09 35.25
C THR A 7 1.31 -48.98 34.79
N GLU A 8 0.17 -48.81 35.46
CA GLU A 8 -0.77 -47.72 35.16
C GLU A 8 -0.15 -46.34 35.41
N LYS A 9 0.57 -46.17 36.52
CA LYS A 9 1.31 -44.92 36.78
C LYS A 9 2.35 -44.61 35.70
N ARG A 10 3.11 -45.62 35.24
CA ARG A 10 4.08 -45.44 34.15
C ARG A 10 3.39 -45.05 32.84
N ARG A 11 2.28 -45.71 32.50
CA ARG A 11 1.48 -45.38 31.31
C ARG A 11 0.97 -43.94 31.40
N GLN A 12 0.47 -43.50 32.54
CA GLN A 12 0.00 -42.13 32.72
C GLN A 12 1.12 -41.09 32.57
N VAL A 13 2.31 -41.36 33.09
CA VAL A 13 3.47 -40.47 32.90
C VAL A 13 3.81 -40.34 31.42
N ILE A 14 3.90 -41.46 30.70
CA ILE A 14 4.19 -41.49 29.26
C ILE A 14 3.13 -40.71 28.46
N LEU A 15 1.84 -40.92 28.76
CA LEU A 15 0.77 -40.19 28.07
C LEU A 15 0.84 -38.68 28.35
N ARG A 16 1.19 -38.27 29.58
CA ARG A 16 1.36 -36.86 29.93
C ARG A 16 2.57 -36.23 29.23
N THR A 17 3.68 -36.95 29.10
CA THR A 17 4.85 -36.44 28.37
C THR A 17 4.55 -36.27 26.89
N PHE A 18 3.95 -37.29 26.25
CA PHE A 18 3.55 -37.19 24.84
C PHE A 18 2.56 -36.06 24.60
N SER A 19 1.54 -35.93 25.44
CA SER A 19 0.58 -34.82 25.31
C SER A 19 1.30 -33.47 25.43
N ARG A 20 2.20 -33.31 26.41
CA ARG A 20 2.95 -32.05 26.58
C ARG A 20 3.83 -31.73 25.37
N GLU A 21 4.49 -32.72 24.78
CA GLU A 21 5.29 -32.56 23.57
C GLU A 21 4.42 -32.16 22.37
N GLU A 22 3.26 -32.81 22.20
CA GLU A 22 2.31 -32.48 21.14
C GLU A 22 1.78 -31.05 21.28
N TRP A 23 1.38 -30.64 22.50
CA TRP A 23 0.96 -29.26 22.78
C TRP A 23 2.06 -28.25 22.47
N ALA A 24 3.32 -28.56 22.79
CA ALA A 24 4.45 -27.71 22.46
C ALA A 24 4.68 -27.63 20.94
N ALA A 25 4.62 -28.77 20.25
CA ALA A 25 4.77 -28.85 18.80
C ALA A 25 3.68 -28.05 18.08
N VAL A 26 2.41 -28.20 18.47
CA VAL A 26 1.29 -27.45 17.88
C VAL A 26 1.45 -25.95 18.10
N LYS A 27 1.87 -25.52 19.29
CA LYS A 27 2.16 -24.09 19.56
C LYS A 27 3.27 -23.57 18.67
N LEU A 28 4.40 -24.28 18.58
CA LEU A 28 5.53 -23.88 17.73
C LEU A 28 5.12 -23.83 16.25
N GLN A 29 4.41 -24.85 15.76
CA GLN A 29 3.90 -24.89 14.39
C GLN A 29 2.97 -23.71 14.11
N SER A 30 2.09 -23.36 15.05
CA SER A 30 1.18 -22.22 14.88
C SER A 30 1.94 -20.90 14.75
N TRP A 31 3.00 -20.70 15.54
CA TRP A 31 3.85 -19.51 15.46
C TRP A 31 4.62 -19.44 14.15
N VAL A 32 5.21 -20.55 13.71
CA VAL A 32 5.94 -20.60 12.43
C VAL A 32 5.01 -20.32 11.25
N ARG A 33 3.80 -20.90 11.25
CA ARG A 33 2.78 -20.66 10.21
C ARG A 33 2.35 -19.20 10.19
N MET A 34 2.04 -18.62 11.35
CA MET A 34 1.66 -17.21 11.47
C MET A 34 2.79 -16.30 10.98
N TRP A 35 4.02 -16.53 11.46
CA TRP A 35 5.18 -15.75 11.06
C TRP A 35 5.40 -15.78 9.55
N SER A 36 5.32 -16.95 8.93
CA SER A 36 5.51 -17.13 7.49
C SER A 36 4.49 -16.33 6.67
N VAL A 37 3.22 -16.35 7.09
CA VAL A 37 2.14 -15.57 6.45
C VAL A 37 2.40 -14.07 6.60
N CYS A 38 2.72 -13.61 7.82
CA CYS A 38 3.04 -12.21 8.07
C CYS A 38 4.23 -11.72 7.24
N GLN A 39 5.28 -12.53 7.12
CA GLN A 39 6.46 -12.21 6.31
C GLN A 39 6.12 -12.12 4.82
N ARG A 40 5.30 -13.04 4.30
CA ARG A 40 4.84 -12.98 2.91
C ARG A 40 3.99 -11.73 2.66
N TYR A 41 3.04 -11.44 3.55
CA TYR A 41 2.19 -10.26 3.45
C TYR A 41 3.01 -8.95 3.45
N ARG A 42 3.96 -8.81 4.39
CA ARG A 42 4.82 -7.61 4.47
C ARG A 42 5.65 -7.41 3.21
N ARG A 43 6.25 -8.47 2.68
CA ARG A 43 7.03 -8.41 1.42
C ARG A 43 6.16 -7.98 0.23
N LEU A 44 4.98 -8.56 0.10
CA LEU A 44 4.05 -8.21 -0.98
C LEU A 44 3.54 -6.77 -0.84
N LEU A 45 3.17 -6.35 0.37
CA LEU A 45 2.73 -4.98 0.64
C LEU A 45 3.83 -3.96 0.30
N GLN A 46 5.08 -4.24 0.64
CA GLN A 46 6.21 -3.39 0.30
C GLN A 46 6.41 -3.29 -1.22
N ALA A 47 6.36 -4.42 -1.93
CA ALA A 47 6.45 -4.43 -3.40
C ALA A 47 5.33 -3.61 -4.05
N VAL A 48 4.08 -3.80 -3.62
CA VAL A 48 2.93 -3.04 -4.11
C VAL A 48 3.11 -1.54 -3.85
N ARG A 49 3.54 -1.14 -2.66
CA ARG A 49 3.79 0.27 -2.34
C ARG A 49 4.84 0.90 -3.23
N ILE A 50 5.94 0.18 -3.52
CA ILE A 50 6.99 0.64 -4.42
C ILE A 50 6.42 0.84 -5.83
N ILE A 51 5.73 -0.16 -6.38
CA ILE A 51 5.12 -0.09 -7.72
C ILE A 51 4.13 1.08 -7.81
N GLN A 52 3.27 1.24 -6.80
CA GLN A 52 2.32 2.34 -6.75
C GLN A 52 3.00 3.71 -6.65
N ALA A 53 4.10 3.83 -5.90
CA ALA A 53 4.86 5.07 -5.80
C ALA A 53 5.49 5.44 -7.16
N TYR A 54 6.08 4.47 -7.85
CA TYR A 54 6.60 4.66 -9.20
C TYR A 54 5.50 5.07 -10.18
N TRP A 55 4.36 4.38 -10.16
CA TRP A 55 3.22 4.71 -11.00
C TRP A 55 2.71 6.14 -10.73
N ARG A 56 2.52 6.51 -9.46
CA ARG A 56 2.07 7.87 -9.09
C ARG A 56 3.06 8.94 -9.51
N SER A 57 4.35 8.68 -9.32
CA SER A 57 5.42 9.58 -9.76
C SER A 57 5.41 9.73 -11.30
N HIS A 58 5.28 8.62 -12.02
CA HIS A 58 5.19 8.62 -13.48
C HIS A 58 3.95 9.38 -13.97
N VAL A 59 2.78 9.12 -13.40
CA VAL A 59 1.54 9.83 -13.76
C VAL A 59 1.63 11.32 -13.45
N TYR A 60 2.26 11.73 -12.34
CA TYR A 60 2.51 13.14 -12.07
C TYR A 60 3.52 13.76 -13.07
N ALA A 61 4.55 13.02 -13.47
CA ALA A 61 5.54 13.48 -14.43
C ALA A 61 5.04 13.52 -15.89
N SER A 62 4.10 12.65 -16.24
CA SER A 62 3.52 12.54 -17.60
C SER A 62 2.17 13.24 -17.75
N GLY A 63 1.42 13.41 -16.66
CA GLY A 63 0.21 14.23 -16.60
C GLY A 63 0.60 15.69 -16.57
N GLY A 64 0.56 16.33 -17.73
CA GLY A 64 1.14 17.65 -17.88
C GLY A 64 0.57 18.69 -16.92
N VAL A 65 1.42 19.62 -16.48
CA VAL A 65 1.03 20.70 -15.57
C VAL A 65 0.42 21.83 -16.40
N ILE A 66 -0.82 22.21 -16.10
CA ILE A 66 -1.47 23.38 -16.71
C ILE A 66 -1.28 24.58 -15.78
N LYS A 67 -0.45 25.54 -16.17
CA LYS A 67 -0.29 26.83 -15.49
C LYS A 67 -1.14 27.88 -16.19
N GLY A 68 -2.16 28.41 -15.51
CA GLY A 68 -2.97 29.51 -16.02
C GLY A 68 -2.53 30.85 -15.46
N HIS A 69 -2.31 31.82 -16.35
CA HIS A 69 -2.21 33.23 -16.01
C HIS A 69 -3.39 33.95 -16.66
N TYR A 70 -4.07 34.82 -15.91
CA TYR A 70 -5.10 35.66 -16.47
C TYR A 70 -4.84 37.12 -16.12
N ARG A 71 -5.14 38.01 -17.06
CA ARG A 71 -5.09 39.45 -16.87
C ARG A 71 -6.45 40.02 -17.24
N ILE A 72 -7.09 40.69 -16.29
CA ILE A 72 -8.35 41.38 -16.51
C ILE A 72 -8.00 42.83 -16.86
N SER A 73 -8.48 43.31 -17.99
CA SER A 73 -8.50 44.72 -18.38
C SER A 73 -9.95 45.17 -18.57
N ASP A 74 -10.21 46.47 -18.55
CA ASP A 74 -11.58 47.03 -18.48
C ASP A 74 -12.53 46.49 -19.57
N ASN A 75 -12.00 46.12 -20.74
CA ASN A 75 -12.80 45.66 -21.90
C ASN A 75 -12.50 44.22 -22.34
N HIS A 76 -11.51 43.53 -21.75
CA HIS A 76 -11.12 42.18 -22.18
C HIS A 76 -10.41 41.39 -21.07
N LEU A 77 -10.63 40.07 -21.09
CA LEU A 77 -9.92 39.07 -20.29
C LEU A 77 -8.86 38.41 -21.18
N GLN A 78 -7.59 38.56 -20.81
CA GLN A 78 -6.50 37.83 -21.45
C GLN A 78 -6.19 36.57 -20.63
N LEU A 79 -6.39 35.39 -21.22
CA LEU A 79 -6.07 34.10 -20.63
C LEU A 79 -4.84 33.51 -21.32
N LYS A 80 -3.86 33.07 -20.52
CA LYS A 80 -2.65 32.41 -20.99
C LYS A 80 -2.48 31.09 -20.24
N LEU A 81 -2.63 29.98 -20.96
CA LEU A 81 -2.46 28.62 -20.45
C LEU A 81 -1.14 28.07 -20.96
N GLU A 82 -0.24 27.71 -20.04
CA GLU A 82 0.97 26.97 -20.35
C GLU A 82 0.75 25.52 -19.93
N ILE A 83 0.79 24.61 -20.90
CA ILE A 83 0.58 23.18 -20.70
C ILE A 83 1.94 22.50 -20.85
N LEU A 84 2.45 21.94 -19.76
CA LEU A 84 3.74 21.26 -19.68
C LEU A 84 3.54 19.75 -19.79
N LEU A 85 3.59 19.15 -20.98
CA LEU A 85 3.49 17.69 -21.17
C LEU A 85 4.90 17.07 -21.31
N GLY A 86 5.43 16.48 -20.24
CA GLY A 86 6.71 15.77 -20.28
C GLY A 86 7.87 16.67 -20.73
N SER A 87 8.48 16.38 -21.90
CA SER A 87 9.60 17.14 -22.47
C SER A 87 9.20 18.34 -23.35
N GLY A 88 7.90 18.56 -23.57
CA GLY A 88 7.39 19.66 -24.39
C GLY A 88 6.51 20.63 -23.59
N SER A 89 6.65 21.93 -23.87
CA SER A 89 5.70 22.95 -23.40
C SER A 89 4.91 23.49 -24.58
N CYS A 90 3.58 23.57 -24.45
CA CYS A 90 2.73 24.30 -25.39
C CYS A 90 2.05 25.46 -24.69
N MET A 91 2.00 26.61 -25.37
CA MET A 91 1.46 27.86 -24.85
C MET A 91 0.21 28.23 -25.66
N LEU A 92 -0.92 28.33 -24.97
CA LEU A 92 -2.20 28.76 -25.53
C LEU A 92 -2.56 30.12 -24.94
N SER A 93 -2.90 31.08 -25.80
CA SER A 93 -3.29 32.44 -25.38
C SER A 93 -4.60 32.82 -26.07
N GLU A 94 -5.58 33.25 -25.27
CA GLU A 94 -6.89 33.69 -25.74
C GLU A 94 -7.23 35.07 -25.15
N CYS A 95 -7.94 35.89 -25.94
CA CYS A 95 -8.49 37.17 -25.51
C CYS A 95 -10.01 37.11 -25.61
N ILE A 96 -10.68 37.12 -24.45
CA ILE A 96 -12.13 37.03 -24.36
C ILE A 96 -12.67 38.44 -24.08
N PRO A 97 -13.51 39.02 -24.96
CA PRO A 97 -14.13 40.32 -24.70
C PRO A 97 -15.09 40.20 -23.50
N LEU A 98 -14.98 41.14 -22.56
CA LEU A 98 -15.87 41.17 -21.39
C LEU A 98 -17.12 42.00 -21.74
N PRO A 99 -18.33 41.53 -21.41
CA PRO A 99 -19.54 42.32 -21.60
C PRO A 99 -19.48 43.53 -20.67
N ILE A 100 -19.28 44.71 -21.26
CA ILE A 100 -19.31 45.99 -20.54
C ILE A 100 -20.73 46.11 -19.95
N LYS A 101 -20.86 46.04 -18.62
CA LYS A 101 -22.10 46.49 -17.97
C LYS A 101 -22.17 48.00 -18.11
N GLN A 102 -23.06 48.46 -18.99
CA GLN A 102 -23.50 49.85 -19.08
C GLN A 102 -24.17 50.28 -17.78
#